data_AF-R7YGV0-F1
#
_entry.id   AF-R7YGV0-F1
#
_cell.length_a   1.000
_cell.length_b   1.000
_cell.length_c   1.000
_cell.angle_alpha   90.00
_cell.angle_beta   90.00
_cell.angle_gamma   90.00
#
_symmetry.space_group_name_H-M   'P 1'
#
loop_
_entity.id
_entity.type
_entity.pdbx_description
1 polymer ?
#
loop_
_entity_poly.entity_id
_entity_poly.type
_entity_poly.pdbx_seq_one_letter_code
_entity_poly.pdbx_strand_id
1 'polypeptide(L)'
;MDEPIYFFDTTPLYSIGENATISQIAIAPHRYFQGADLAWMMISSALVLLMVPGIALFYSGVSNSQFALSQAWLPIMTTAVVGLEWYLWGYSIVFSNGPSSHTFWGGTDGIALHNVLLRPVPSSKDLQTEGPVIPELVYALFQGMFASFTASLVSGAAIWKDRPGQFLVFIILWTTFVYNPIARWTWNPEGWSNKRGVLDFAGGTAVHICAGATVFAHSMYHLDQPGKGDSHNVENVLLGTLLLWIGWLGFNGGSALGANLRAVSACISTHLSACAGGVTLCLLRSISGYIWPSSDGEHARNAHVFRWSILEFCNGAVVGLVCITPAAGYVPHQISPLFGVIGALFCSQLTPISEDLDDTHGIIVFHGFGGLVGMVLTGFFARKDVARLDGFTNIMGGGWDGHWAQLGWQVADALAGMAWAFTITIIILLALEPVMYFARSKRARYSTVTGDKLTDEWTMREAIEMLDNPTRQAISR
;
A
#
# COMPACT_ATOMS: atom_id res chain seq x y z
N MET A 1 -43.22 -46.56 -25.16
CA MET A 1 -42.63 -45.98 -23.95
C MET A 1 -41.43 -45.21 -24.43
N ASP A 2 -41.63 -43.92 -24.68
CA ASP A 2 -40.56 -43.03 -25.11
C ASP A 2 -39.72 -42.71 -23.88
N GLU A 3 -38.44 -43.10 -23.89
CA GLU A 3 -37.51 -42.68 -22.84
C GLU A 3 -37.33 -41.17 -22.91
N PRO A 4 -37.32 -40.45 -21.77
CA PRO A 4 -36.96 -39.05 -21.76
C PRO A 4 -35.49 -38.94 -22.12
N ILE A 5 -35.19 -38.38 -23.30
CA ILE A 5 -33.84 -37.98 -23.66
C ILE A 5 -33.47 -36.79 -22.78
N TYR A 6 -32.92 -37.06 -21.60
CA TYR A 6 -32.21 -36.04 -20.83
C TYR A 6 -30.91 -35.75 -21.58
N PHE A 7 -30.94 -34.72 -22.44
CA PHE A 7 -29.71 -34.08 -22.89
C PHE A 7 -29.12 -33.34 -21.70
N PHE A 8 -28.30 -34.03 -20.91
CA PHE A 8 -27.35 -33.33 -20.06
C PHE A 8 -26.38 -32.62 -21.00
N ASP A 9 -26.23 -31.29 -20.84
CA ASP A 9 -25.13 -30.58 -21.47
C ASP A 9 -23.83 -31.23 -20.97
N THR A 10 -23.21 -32.04 -21.83
CA THR A 10 -21.97 -32.76 -21.50
C THR A 10 -20.76 -31.84 -21.54
N THR A 11 -20.96 -30.56 -21.88
CA THR A 11 -19.89 -29.57 -21.79
C THR A 11 -19.58 -29.32 -20.31
N PRO A 12 -18.35 -29.56 -19.83
CA PRO A 12 -17.99 -29.26 -18.44
C PRO A 12 -18.24 -27.78 -18.13
N LEU A 13 -18.74 -27.49 -16.93
CA LEU A 13 -19.03 -26.13 -16.44
C LEU A 13 -17.81 -25.18 -16.52
N TYR A 14 -16.60 -25.75 -16.56
CA TYR A 14 -15.34 -25.05 -16.64
C TYR A 14 -14.34 -25.90 -17.42
N SER A 15 -13.61 -25.31 -18.36
CA SER A 15 -12.56 -26.01 -19.10
C SER A 15 -11.17 -25.55 -18.64
N ILE A 16 -10.47 -26.43 -17.91
CA ILE A 16 -9.05 -26.26 -17.58
C ILE A 16 -8.26 -26.78 -18.77
N GLY A 17 -7.38 -25.97 -19.36
CA GLY A 17 -6.48 -26.46 -20.42
C GLY A 17 -6.92 -26.15 -21.85
N GLU A 18 -8.05 -25.47 -22.05
CA GLU A 18 -8.50 -25.07 -23.39
C GLU A 18 -8.00 -23.69 -23.79
N ASN A 19 -7.26 -23.62 -24.90
CA ASN A 19 -6.91 -22.36 -25.55
C ASN A 19 -8.18 -21.67 -26.07
N ALA A 20 -8.38 -20.41 -25.69
CA ALA A 20 -9.52 -19.62 -26.15
C ALA A 20 -9.09 -18.24 -26.67
N THR A 21 -9.68 -17.84 -27.79
CA THR A 21 -9.61 -16.47 -28.30
C THR A 21 -10.50 -15.54 -27.46
N ILE A 22 -10.20 -14.24 -27.45
CA ILE A 22 -11.03 -13.23 -26.75
C ILE A 22 -12.49 -13.30 -27.21
N SER A 23 -12.75 -13.57 -28.50
CA SER A 23 -14.09 -13.75 -29.03
C SER A 23 -14.83 -14.96 -28.44
N GLN A 24 -14.13 -16.08 -28.20
CA GLN A 24 -14.71 -17.25 -27.53
C GLN A 24 -15.02 -16.96 -26.05
N ILE A 25 -14.11 -16.28 -25.36
CA ILE A 25 -14.32 -15.84 -23.97
C ILE A 25 -15.53 -14.90 -23.87
N ALA A 26 -15.71 -14.00 -24.84
CA ALA A 26 -16.86 -13.09 -24.87
C ALA A 26 -18.21 -13.80 -25.01
N ILE A 27 -18.26 -14.92 -25.73
CA ILE A 27 -19.50 -15.70 -25.92
C ILE A 27 -19.85 -16.50 -24.65
N ALA A 28 -18.85 -17.04 -23.95
CA ALA A 28 -19.07 -17.91 -22.79
C ALA A 28 -18.02 -17.68 -21.67
N PRO A 29 -18.03 -16.52 -21.00
CA PRO A 29 -16.97 -16.15 -20.04
C PRO A 29 -16.93 -17.09 -18.82
N HIS A 30 -18.09 -17.62 -18.41
CA HIS A 30 -18.20 -18.59 -17.30
C HIS A 30 -17.45 -19.90 -17.55
N ARG A 31 -17.13 -20.24 -18.81
CA ARG A 31 -16.34 -21.43 -19.14
C ARG A 31 -14.84 -21.26 -18.87
N TYR A 32 -14.37 -20.01 -18.88
CA TYR A 32 -12.95 -19.65 -18.83
C TYR A 32 -12.54 -18.94 -17.54
N PHE A 33 -13.50 -18.36 -16.82
CA PHE A 33 -13.27 -17.71 -15.53
C PHE A 33 -13.97 -18.47 -14.41
N GLN A 34 -13.23 -18.81 -13.35
CA GLN A 34 -13.82 -19.42 -12.17
C GLN A 34 -14.57 -18.39 -11.34
N GLY A 35 -15.82 -18.69 -10.98
CA GLY A 35 -16.62 -17.83 -10.11
C GLY A 35 -16.00 -17.64 -8.72
N ALA A 36 -15.30 -18.65 -8.20
CA ALA A 36 -14.60 -18.57 -6.90
C ALA A 36 -13.45 -17.57 -6.93
N ASP A 37 -12.63 -17.57 -7.99
CA ASP A 37 -11.53 -16.61 -8.16
C ASP A 37 -12.08 -15.19 -8.29
N LEU A 38 -13.14 -14.99 -9.09
CA LEU A 38 -13.82 -13.70 -9.21
C LEU A 38 -14.33 -13.18 -7.86
N ALA A 39 -15.01 -14.04 -7.10
CA ALA A 39 -15.52 -13.70 -5.77
C ALA A 39 -14.38 -13.32 -4.82
N TRP A 40 -13.31 -14.11 -4.80
CA TRP A 40 -12.13 -13.83 -3.98
C TRP A 40 -11.47 -12.50 -4.36
N MET A 41 -11.33 -12.19 -5.65
CA MET A 41 -10.74 -10.94 -6.11
C MET A 41 -11.60 -9.71 -5.79
N MET A 42 -12.93 -9.81 -5.94
CA MET A 42 -13.85 -8.73 -5.55
C MET A 42 -13.83 -8.48 -4.04
N ILE A 43 -13.86 -9.55 -3.24
CA ILE A 43 -13.76 -9.46 -1.77
C ILE A 43 -12.40 -8.88 -1.37
N SER A 44 -11.31 -9.35 -1.97
CA SER A 44 -9.96 -8.84 -1.71
C SER A 44 -9.86 -7.37 -2.06
N SER A 45 -10.46 -6.92 -3.15
CA SER A 45 -10.54 -5.49 -3.51
C SER A 45 -11.26 -4.68 -2.43
N ALA A 46 -12.40 -5.16 -1.95
CA ALA A 46 -13.13 -4.49 -0.87
C ALA A 46 -12.35 -4.47 0.46
N LEU A 47 -11.59 -5.53 0.77
CA LEU A 47 -10.72 -5.61 1.93
C LEU A 47 -9.53 -4.63 1.84
N VAL A 48 -8.94 -4.44 0.65
CA VAL A 48 -7.91 -3.42 0.47
C VAL A 48 -8.50 -2.01 0.62
N LEU A 49 -9.71 -1.76 0.09
CA LEU A 49 -10.40 -0.49 0.31
C LEU A 49 -10.70 -0.25 1.80
N LEU A 50 -11.02 -1.30 2.57
CA LEU A 50 -11.24 -1.23 4.02
C LEU A 50 -9.99 -0.77 4.79
N MET A 51 -8.80 -0.92 4.22
CA MET A 51 -7.57 -0.42 4.84
C MET A 51 -7.51 1.11 4.84
N VAL A 52 -8.19 1.81 3.92
CA VAL A 52 -8.22 3.29 3.86
C VAL A 52 -8.85 3.91 5.12
N PRO A 53 -10.07 3.52 5.56
CA PRO A 53 -10.58 3.97 6.86
C PRO A 53 -9.74 3.45 8.03
N GLY A 54 -9.04 2.31 7.88
CA GLY A 54 -8.03 1.86 8.83
C GLY A 54 -6.88 2.86 9.01
N ILE A 55 -6.31 3.36 7.91
CA ILE A 55 -5.31 4.44 7.91
C ILE A 55 -5.89 5.70 8.55
N ALA A 56 -7.09 6.12 8.15
CA ALA A 56 -7.74 7.32 8.67
C ALA A 56 -7.87 7.29 10.21
N LEU A 57 -8.32 6.16 10.77
CA LEU A 57 -8.41 5.97 12.21
C LEU A 57 -7.02 5.94 12.86
N PHE A 58 -6.07 5.19 12.29
CA PHE A 58 -4.71 5.09 12.82
C PHE A 58 -4.03 6.48 12.86
N TYR A 59 -4.07 7.23 11.76
CA TYR A 59 -3.49 8.56 11.66
C TYR A 59 -4.18 9.57 12.57
N SER A 60 -5.51 9.57 12.62
CA SER A 60 -6.23 10.46 13.55
C SER A 60 -5.92 10.16 15.02
N GLY A 61 -5.68 8.90 15.37
CA GLY A 61 -5.38 8.47 16.73
C GLY A 61 -3.95 8.80 17.19
N VAL A 62 -2.96 8.60 16.31
CA VAL A 62 -1.55 8.89 16.60
C VAL A 62 -1.25 10.39 16.59
N SER A 63 -1.95 11.15 15.75
CA SER A 63 -1.75 12.60 15.62
C SER A 63 -2.30 13.36 16.83
N ASN A 64 -1.87 14.61 16.98
CA ASN A 64 -2.42 15.53 17.97
C ASN A 64 -3.90 15.84 17.64
N SER A 65 -4.71 16.16 18.66
CA SER A 65 -6.15 16.42 18.56
C SER A 65 -6.52 17.54 17.58
N GLN A 66 -5.64 18.53 17.42
CA GLN A 66 -5.76 19.61 16.42
C GLN A 66 -5.64 19.12 14.96
N PHE A 67 -5.12 17.92 14.69
CA PHE A 67 -5.00 17.41 13.31
C PHE A 67 -5.84 16.18 13.04
N ALA A 68 -6.47 15.61 14.07
CA ALA A 68 -7.20 14.36 13.98
C ALA A 68 -8.26 14.36 12.87
N LEU A 69 -9.04 15.44 12.71
CA LEU A 69 -10.06 15.54 11.67
C LEU A 69 -9.44 15.54 10.26
N SER A 70 -8.40 16.35 10.04
CA SER A 70 -7.70 16.42 8.76
C SER A 70 -7.10 15.07 8.37
N GLN A 71 -6.56 14.35 9.36
CA GLN A 71 -5.95 13.03 9.19
C GLN A 71 -6.94 11.89 9.02
N ALA A 72 -8.19 12.07 9.47
CA ALA A 72 -9.27 11.15 9.14
C ALA A 72 -9.81 11.36 7.71
N TRP A 73 -9.91 12.62 7.28
CA TRP A 73 -10.53 12.97 5.99
C TRP A 73 -9.60 12.81 4.79
N LEU A 74 -8.33 13.17 4.93
CA LEU A 74 -7.39 13.24 3.81
C LEU A 74 -7.12 11.87 3.13
N PRO A 75 -6.98 10.74 3.86
CA PRO A 75 -6.87 9.42 3.24
C PRO A 75 -8.08 9.08 2.35
N ILE A 76 -9.30 9.42 2.79
CA ILE A 76 -10.54 9.13 2.06
C ILE A 76 -10.60 9.94 0.76
N MET A 77 -10.29 11.24 0.84
CA MET A 77 -10.26 12.09 -0.36
C MET A 77 -9.17 11.70 -1.33
N THR A 78 -8.01 11.31 -0.82
CA THR A 78 -6.90 10.82 -1.63
C THR A 78 -7.31 9.58 -2.40
N THR A 79 -8.01 8.64 -1.76
CA THR A 79 -8.59 7.47 -2.42
C THR A 79 -9.55 7.85 -3.55
N ALA A 80 -10.45 8.81 -3.32
CA ALA A 80 -11.39 9.24 -4.37
C ALA A 80 -10.67 9.85 -5.59
N VAL A 81 -9.69 10.73 -5.34
CA VAL A 81 -8.92 11.40 -6.39
C VAL A 81 -8.05 10.41 -7.16
N VAL A 82 -7.38 9.48 -6.46
CA VAL A 82 -6.57 8.45 -7.10
C VAL A 82 -7.40 7.40 -7.81
N GLY A 83 -8.61 7.09 -7.33
CA GLY A 83 -9.56 6.26 -8.07
C GLY A 83 -9.94 6.87 -9.43
N LEU A 84 -10.10 8.19 -9.50
CA LEU A 84 -10.34 8.91 -10.76
C LEU A 84 -9.09 8.93 -11.66
N GLU A 85 -7.91 9.18 -11.09
CA GLU A 85 -6.63 9.11 -11.81
C GLU A 85 -6.42 7.72 -12.42
N TRP A 86 -6.67 6.66 -11.64
CA TRP A 86 -6.54 5.27 -12.04
C TRP A 86 -7.46 4.93 -13.21
N TYR A 87 -8.73 5.36 -13.12
CA TYR A 87 -9.70 5.24 -14.18
C TYR A 87 -9.24 5.97 -15.45
N LEU A 88 -8.85 7.25 -15.34
CA LEU A 88 -8.53 8.08 -16.49
C LEU A 88 -7.28 7.60 -17.24
N TRP A 89 -6.17 7.37 -16.54
CA TRP A 89 -4.92 6.96 -17.19
C TRP A 89 -4.02 6.06 -16.34
N GLY A 90 -4.17 6.00 -15.02
CA GLY A 90 -3.26 5.26 -14.15
C GLY A 90 -3.18 3.78 -14.51
N TYR A 91 -4.33 3.13 -14.70
CA TYR A 91 -4.38 1.74 -15.16
C TYR A 91 -3.64 1.55 -16.49
N SER A 92 -3.82 2.50 -17.43
CA SER A 92 -3.20 2.45 -18.74
C SER A 92 -1.68 2.54 -18.65
N ILE A 93 -1.15 3.46 -17.84
CA ILE A 93 0.30 3.62 -17.61
C ILE A 93 0.89 2.32 -17.07
N VAL A 94 0.23 1.70 -16.10
CA VAL A 94 0.76 0.49 -15.45
C VAL A 94 0.63 -0.73 -16.36
N PHE A 95 -0.57 -1.04 -16.87
CA PHE A 95 -0.90 -2.37 -17.43
C PHE A 95 -1.19 -2.41 -18.93
N SER A 96 -1.34 -1.26 -19.61
CA SER A 96 -1.50 -1.29 -21.07
C SER A 96 -0.20 -1.60 -21.80
N ASN A 97 -0.35 -2.27 -22.94
CA ASN A 97 0.74 -2.57 -23.85
C ASN A 97 1.22 -1.28 -24.52
N GLY A 98 2.43 -0.82 -24.21
CA GLY A 98 3.09 0.26 -24.94
C GLY A 98 3.91 -0.28 -26.11
N PRO A 99 4.55 0.59 -26.91
CA PRO A 99 5.62 0.15 -27.80
C PRO A 99 6.63 -0.66 -26.98
N SER A 100 7.03 -1.83 -27.50
CA SER A 100 7.71 -2.95 -26.81
C SER A 100 9.06 -2.63 -26.12
N SER A 101 9.45 -1.36 -26.05
CA SER A 101 10.69 -0.84 -25.48
C SER A 101 10.51 0.05 -24.23
N HIS A 102 9.29 0.37 -23.80
CA HIS A 102 9.08 1.32 -22.69
C HIS A 102 8.80 0.64 -21.34
N THR A 103 9.85 0.51 -20.54
CA THR A 103 9.81 0.09 -19.13
C THR A 103 9.02 1.06 -18.24
N PHE A 104 8.95 2.34 -18.61
CA PHE A 104 8.45 3.42 -17.72
C PHE A 104 7.03 3.90 -18.02
N TRP A 105 6.49 3.63 -19.20
CA TRP A 105 5.18 4.15 -19.61
C TRP A 105 4.40 3.12 -20.41
N GLY A 106 3.12 2.97 -20.08
CA GLY A 106 2.19 2.10 -20.78
C GLY A 106 1.63 2.70 -22.06
N GLY A 107 0.85 1.89 -22.77
CA GLY A 107 0.10 2.34 -23.95
C GLY A 107 -1.12 3.18 -23.60
N THR A 108 -1.84 3.63 -24.62
CA THR A 108 -3.09 4.41 -24.50
C THR A 108 -4.35 3.55 -24.49
N ASP A 109 -4.22 2.24 -24.72
CA ASP A 109 -5.36 1.34 -24.98
C ASP A 109 -6.33 1.25 -23.79
N GLY A 110 -5.82 1.36 -22.56
CA GLY A 110 -6.56 1.29 -21.31
C GLY A 110 -6.96 2.63 -20.68
N ILE A 111 -6.81 3.75 -21.41
CA ILE A 111 -7.27 5.07 -20.94
C ILE A 111 -8.78 5.02 -20.71
N ALA A 112 -9.26 5.60 -19.61
CA ALA A 112 -10.67 5.51 -19.19
C ALA A 112 -11.19 4.06 -19.08
N LEU A 113 -10.30 3.11 -18.78
CA LEU A 113 -10.55 1.65 -18.80
C LEU A 113 -11.12 1.15 -20.14
N HIS A 114 -10.85 1.85 -21.24
CA HIS A 114 -11.21 1.40 -22.58
C HIS A 114 -10.53 0.06 -22.89
N ASN A 115 -11.22 -0.86 -23.57
CA ASN A 115 -10.73 -2.22 -23.85
C ASN A 115 -10.30 -3.07 -22.62
N VAL A 116 -10.60 -2.64 -21.38
CA VAL A 116 -10.31 -3.39 -20.15
C VAL A 116 -11.54 -4.18 -19.74
N LEU A 117 -11.61 -5.45 -20.14
CA LEU A 117 -12.78 -6.30 -19.82
C LEU A 117 -12.41 -7.77 -19.60
N LEU A 118 -12.23 -8.50 -20.71
CA LEU A 118 -12.17 -9.96 -20.72
C LEU A 118 -10.75 -10.53 -20.92
N ARG A 119 -9.73 -9.68 -21.05
CA ARG A 119 -8.37 -10.18 -21.28
C ARG A 119 -7.92 -11.00 -20.06
N PRO A 120 -7.43 -12.23 -20.24
CA PRO A 120 -6.86 -13.03 -19.16
C PRO A 120 -5.69 -12.33 -18.47
N VAL A 121 -5.67 -12.33 -17.14
CA VAL A 121 -4.51 -11.91 -16.33
C VAL A 121 -4.07 -13.08 -15.44
N PRO A 122 -2.76 -13.42 -15.39
CA PRO A 122 -1.67 -12.87 -16.21
C PRO A 122 -1.80 -13.26 -17.70
N SER A 123 -1.51 -12.33 -18.60
CA SER A 123 -1.56 -12.56 -20.05
C SER A 123 -0.19 -13.00 -20.56
N SER A 124 0.02 -14.30 -20.77
CA SER A 124 1.13 -14.79 -21.59
C SER A 124 0.74 -14.70 -23.07
N LYS A 125 1.70 -14.32 -23.92
CA LYS A 125 1.52 -14.27 -25.41
C LYS A 125 1.09 -15.60 -25.99
N ASP A 126 1.42 -16.69 -25.31
CA ASP A 126 0.88 -18.01 -25.53
C ASP A 126 -0.06 -18.30 -24.37
N LEU A 127 -1.36 -18.41 -24.65
CA LEU A 127 -2.43 -18.77 -23.71
C LEU A 127 -2.29 -20.22 -23.21
N GLN A 128 -1.07 -20.67 -22.92
CA GLN A 128 -0.77 -21.96 -22.32
C GLN A 128 -1.22 -21.93 -20.86
N THR A 129 -2.43 -22.42 -20.69
CA THR A 129 -3.14 -22.88 -19.51
C THR A 129 -2.26 -23.52 -18.44
N GLU A 130 -1.64 -22.72 -17.60
CA GLU A 130 -1.27 -23.10 -16.24
C GLU A 130 -1.54 -21.89 -15.33
N GLY A 131 -2.76 -21.75 -14.78
CA GLY A 131 -3.09 -20.79 -13.69
C GLY A 131 -4.45 -20.07 -13.74
N PRO A 132 -4.93 -19.45 -12.62
CA PRO A 132 -6.19 -18.73 -12.51
C PRO A 132 -6.09 -17.52 -13.40
N VAL A 133 -6.72 -17.67 -14.54
CA VAL A 133 -7.03 -16.61 -15.47
C VAL A 133 -8.18 -15.85 -14.84
N ILE A 134 -7.93 -14.64 -14.34
CA ILE A 134 -8.99 -13.71 -13.94
C ILE A 134 -9.22 -12.69 -15.06
N PRO A 135 -10.44 -12.12 -15.21
CA PRO A 135 -10.66 -11.06 -16.18
C PRO A 135 -9.86 -9.82 -15.81
N GLU A 136 -9.36 -9.13 -16.83
CA GLU A 136 -8.63 -7.89 -16.66
C GLU A 136 -9.39 -6.85 -15.84
N LEU A 137 -10.71 -6.77 -15.97
CA LEU A 137 -11.51 -5.80 -15.24
C LEU A 137 -11.46 -5.99 -13.72
N VAL A 138 -11.48 -7.23 -13.22
CA VAL A 138 -11.37 -7.47 -11.77
C VAL A 138 -9.94 -7.24 -11.28
N TYR A 139 -8.95 -7.51 -12.13
CA TYR A 139 -7.56 -7.16 -11.84
C TYR A 139 -7.36 -5.64 -11.77
N ALA A 140 -7.98 -4.88 -12.68
CA ALA A 140 -7.97 -3.41 -12.68
C ALA A 140 -8.62 -2.83 -11.42
N LEU A 141 -9.72 -3.43 -10.95
CA LEU A 141 -10.35 -3.07 -9.68
C LEU A 141 -9.39 -3.33 -8.51
N PHE A 142 -8.83 -4.54 -8.41
CA PHE A 142 -7.93 -4.93 -7.32
C PHE A 142 -6.70 -4.02 -7.24
N GLN A 143 -6.00 -3.83 -8.36
CA GLN A 143 -4.81 -2.98 -8.43
C GLN A 143 -5.11 -1.50 -8.19
N GLY A 144 -6.29 -1.01 -8.60
CA GLY A 144 -6.73 0.36 -8.29
C GLY A 144 -6.88 0.61 -6.78
N MET A 145 -7.19 -0.43 -6.00
CA MET A 145 -7.22 -0.33 -4.54
C MET A 145 -5.81 -0.23 -3.93
N PHE A 146 -4.78 -0.85 -4.53
CA PHE A 146 -3.39 -0.68 -4.11
C PHE A 146 -2.91 0.74 -4.39
N ALA A 147 -3.25 1.30 -5.56
CA ALA A 147 -2.95 2.69 -5.90
C ALA A 147 -3.56 3.65 -4.87
N SER A 148 -4.86 3.48 -4.60
CA SER A 148 -5.61 4.28 -3.64
C SER A 148 -5.07 4.15 -2.21
N PHE A 149 -4.75 2.93 -1.78
CA PHE A 149 -4.16 2.67 -0.46
C PHE A 149 -2.78 3.30 -0.31
N THR A 150 -1.90 3.15 -1.32
CA THR A 150 -0.55 3.72 -1.28
C THR A 150 -0.59 5.24 -1.20
N ALA A 151 -1.44 5.87 -2.01
CA ALA A 151 -1.62 7.31 -1.95
C ALA A 151 -2.21 7.77 -0.61
N SER A 152 -3.15 7.00 -0.05
CA SER A 152 -3.71 7.27 1.29
C SER A 152 -2.65 7.17 2.38
N LEU A 153 -1.71 6.24 2.25
CA LEU A 153 -0.56 6.13 3.15
C LEU A 153 0.35 7.36 3.05
N VAL A 154 0.64 7.83 1.83
CA VAL A 154 1.43 9.06 1.60
C VAL A 154 0.78 10.30 2.24
N SER A 155 -0.55 10.32 2.40
CA SER A 155 -1.25 11.44 3.03
C SER A 155 -0.86 11.70 4.48
N GLY A 156 -0.23 10.74 5.17
CA GLY A 156 0.34 10.96 6.49
C GLY A 156 1.49 11.97 6.50
N ALA A 157 2.18 12.18 5.37
CA ALA A 157 3.15 13.27 5.25
C ALA A 157 2.50 14.65 5.37
N ALA A 158 1.22 14.80 5.05
CA ALA A 158 0.58 16.10 4.91
C ALA A 158 0.02 16.69 6.22
N ILE A 159 0.19 16.05 7.40
CA ILE A 159 -0.39 16.50 8.68
C ILE A 159 -0.20 18.00 8.91
N TRP A 160 1.05 18.45 8.80
CA TRP A 160 1.47 19.82 9.12
C TRP A 160 1.88 20.60 7.88
N LYS A 161 2.10 19.89 6.78
CA LYS A 161 3.02 20.31 5.72
C LYS A 161 2.30 20.93 4.54
N ASP A 162 1.07 20.49 4.26
CA ASP A 162 0.36 20.87 3.04
C ASP A 162 -1.06 21.35 3.29
N ARG A 163 -1.50 22.31 2.46
CA ARG A 163 -2.93 22.60 2.35
C ARG A 163 -3.64 21.43 1.67
N PRO A 164 -4.84 21.03 2.10
CA PRO A 164 -5.53 19.87 1.52
C PRO A 164 -5.64 19.93 -0.01
N GLY A 165 -6.03 21.07 -0.58
CA GLY A 165 -6.10 21.22 -2.04
C GLY A 165 -4.75 21.15 -2.76
N GLN A 166 -3.66 21.60 -2.12
CA GLN A 166 -2.31 21.49 -2.67
C GLN A 166 -1.83 20.04 -2.63
N PHE A 167 -2.09 19.35 -1.52
CA PHE A 167 -1.82 17.93 -1.39
C PHE A 167 -2.57 17.11 -2.44
N LEU A 168 -3.83 17.43 -2.73
CA LEU A 168 -4.59 16.71 -3.78
C LEU A 168 -4.00 16.90 -5.19
N VAL A 169 -3.42 18.06 -5.50
CA VAL A 169 -2.69 18.25 -6.77
C VAL A 169 -1.38 17.47 -6.76
N PHE A 170 -0.63 17.55 -5.65
CA PHE A 170 0.58 16.78 -5.45
C PHE A 170 0.32 15.29 -5.64
N ILE A 171 -0.73 14.74 -5.03
CA ILE A 171 -0.96 13.29 -5.05
C ILE A 171 -1.38 12.78 -6.43
N ILE A 172 -2.07 13.58 -7.25
CA ILE A 172 -2.35 13.21 -8.66
C ILE A 172 -1.04 13.09 -9.45
N LEU A 173 -0.17 14.09 -9.33
CA LEU A 173 1.13 14.08 -10.02
C LEU A 173 2.01 12.95 -9.49
N TRP A 174 2.03 12.77 -8.16
CA TRP A 174 2.78 11.72 -7.51
C TRP A 174 2.31 10.33 -7.94
N THR A 175 1.01 10.05 -7.96
CA THR A 175 0.52 8.76 -8.43
C THR A 175 0.92 8.53 -9.89
N THR A 176 0.81 9.57 -10.73
CA THR A 176 1.15 9.50 -12.16
C THR A 176 2.64 9.22 -12.41
N PHE A 177 3.54 9.91 -11.69
CA PHE A 177 4.99 9.90 -11.98
C PHE A 177 5.84 9.07 -11.01
N VAL A 178 5.29 8.68 -9.86
CA VAL A 178 5.98 7.88 -8.85
C VAL A 178 5.37 6.49 -8.74
N TYR A 179 4.10 6.41 -8.33
CA TYR A 179 3.45 5.13 -8.10
C TYR A 179 3.32 4.30 -9.38
N ASN A 180 2.71 4.86 -10.43
CA ASN A 180 2.44 4.12 -11.66
C ASN A 180 3.72 3.57 -12.32
N PRO A 181 4.85 4.32 -12.43
CA PRO A 181 6.10 3.75 -12.92
C PRO A 181 6.63 2.60 -12.07
N ILE A 182 6.65 2.73 -10.74
CA ILE A 182 7.13 1.66 -9.85
C ILE A 182 6.22 0.42 -9.96
N ALA A 183 4.89 0.60 -9.91
CA ALA A 183 3.94 -0.49 -10.10
C ALA A 183 4.12 -1.19 -11.46
N ARG A 184 4.43 -0.44 -12.52
CA ARG A 184 4.75 -1.01 -13.84
C ARG A 184 6.02 -1.85 -13.78
N TRP A 185 7.08 -1.37 -13.11
CA TRP A 185 8.32 -2.14 -13.00
C TRP A 185 8.08 -3.49 -12.33
N THR A 186 7.30 -3.48 -11.25
CA THR A 186 7.06 -4.62 -10.38
C THR A 186 6.06 -5.61 -10.96
N TRP A 187 4.90 -5.15 -11.44
CA TRP A 187 3.75 -6.02 -11.76
C TRP A 187 3.40 -6.10 -13.23
N ASN A 188 3.88 -5.19 -14.09
CA ASN A 188 3.70 -5.37 -15.52
C ASN A 188 4.69 -6.43 -16.03
N PRO A 189 4.27 -7.40 -16.87
CA PRO A 189 5.18 -8.36 -17.50
C PRO A 189 6.33 -7.73 -18.30
N GLU A 190 6.12 -6.52 -18.82
CA GLU A 190 7.11 -5.74 -19.55
C GLU A 190 8.03 -4.90 -18.63
N GLY A 191 7.70 -4.82 -17.34
CA GLY A 191 8.47 -4.12 -16.31
C GLY A 191 9.85 -4.72 -16.09
N TRP A 192 10.86 -3.89 -15.89
CA TRP A 192 12.24 -4.37 -15.79
C TRP A 192 12.45 -5.28 -14.57
N SER A 193 11.84 -4.95 -13.44
CA SER A 193 11.97 -5.70 -12.18
C SER A 193 11.31 -7.07 -12.32
N ASN A 194 10.09 -7.09 -12.87
CA ASN A 194 9.38 -8.33 -13.22
C ASN A 194 10.21 -9.24 -14.16
N LYS A 195 10.75 -8.68 -15.27
CA LYS A 195 11.60 -9.42 -16.24
C LYS A 195 12.88 -9.99 -15.63
N ARG A 196 13.42 -9.35 -14.60
CA ARG A 196 14.62 -9.81 -13.90
C ARG A 196 14.31 -10.87 -12.83
N GLY A 197 13.03 -11.20 -12.63
CA GLY A 197 12.60 -12.22 -11.67
C GLY A 197 12.58 -11.71 -10.22
N VAL A 198 12.45 -10.39 -10.01
CA VAL A 198 12.25 -9.85 -8.67
C VAL A 198 10.93 -10.35 -8.11
N LEU A 199 10.96 -10.76 -6.84
CA LEU A 199 9.83 -11.31 -6.11
C LEU A 199 9.25 -10.24 -5.18
N ASP A 200 8.22 -9.54 -5.65
CA ASP A 200 7.45 -8.63 -4.81
C ASP A 200 5.97 -9.03 -4.90
N PHE A 201 5.55 -9.87 -3.94
CA PHE A 201 4.25 -10.55 -3.99
C PHE A 201 3.07 -9.58 -3.93
N ALA A 202 3.09 -8.63 -3.00
CA ALA A 202 1.99 -7.72 -2.75
C ALA A 202 2.44 -6.25 -2.58
N GLY A 203 3.67 -5.88 -2.93
CA GLY A 203 4.08 -4.47 -3.01
C GLY A 203 4.95 -3.99 -1.85
N GLY A 204 5.96 -4.77 -1.45
CA GLY A 204 7.07 -4.29 -0.63
C GLY A 204 7.70 -3.04 -1.24
N THR A 205 8.04 -3.08 -2.53
CA THR A 205 8.59 -1.91 -3.23
C THR A 205 7.48 -0.98 -3.69
N ALA A 206 6.49 -1.51 -4.42
CA ALA A 206 5.46 -0.71 -5.09
C ALA A 206 4.57 0.10 -4.13
N VAL A 207 4.33 -0.41 -2.92
CA VAL A 207 3.50 0.26 -1.90
C VAL A 207 4.36 0.82 -0.77
N HIS A 208 5.07 -0.03 -0.05
CA HIS A 208 5.64 0.37 1.24
C HIS A 208 6.93 1.19 1.12
N ILE A 209 7.91 0.72 0.35
CA ILE A 209 9.14 1.49 0.09
C ILE A 209 8.81 2.76 -0.68
N CYS A 210 7.93 2.68 -1.68
CA CYS A 210 7.45 3.83 -2.45
C CYS A 210 6.87 4.92 -1.53
N ALA A 211 5.94 4.57 -0.64
CA ALA A 211 5.36 5.52 0.31
C ALA A 211 6.39 6.01 1.34
N GLY A 212 7.18 5.13 1.94
CA GLY A 212 8.22 5.49 2.92
C GLY A 212 9.24 6.48 2.37
N ALA A 213 9.74 6.24 1.15
CA ALA A 213 10.66 7.14 0.46
C ALA A 213 10.01 8.47 0.07
N THR A 214 8.72 8.46 -0.27
CA THR A 214 7.94 9.67 -0.55
C THR A 214 7.79 10.52 0.71
N VAL A 215 7.39 9.92 1.84
CA VAL A 215 7.30 10.64 3.12
C VAL A 215 8.66 11.15 3.55
N PHE A 216 9.74 10.39 3.32
CA PHE A 216 11.09 10.84 3.58
C PHE A 216 11.47 12.08 2.76
N ALA A 217 11.24 12.06 1.44
CA ALA A 217 11.44 13.23 0.59
C ALA A 217 10.62 14.44 1.06
N HIS A 218 9.36 14.21 1.42
CA HIS A 218 8.44 15.25 1.88
C HIS A 218 8.89 15.88 3.21
N SER A 219 9.28 15.06 4.19
CA SER A 219 9.88 15.51 5.46
C SER A 219 11.16 16.32 5.24
N MET A 220 12.05 15.87 4.35
CA MET A 220 13.30 16.58 4.09
C MET A 220 13.10 17.94 3.41
N TYR A 221 12.04 18.07 2.60
CA TYR A 221 11.71 19.33 1.96
C TYR A 221 11.06 20.34 2.93
N HIS A 222 10.35 19.86 3.97
CA HIS A 222 9.67 20.69 4.96
C HIS A 222 10.25 20.50 6.38
N LEU A 223 11.40 21.13 6.65
CA LEU A 223 12.17 20.92 7.89
C LEU A 223 11.62 21.61 9.16
N ASP A 224 10.86 22.70 9.03
CA ASP A 224 10.30 23.42 10.18
C ASP A 224 8.96 22.80 10.60
N GLN A 225 8.98 21.85 11.55
CA GLN A 225 7.75 21.21 12.03
C GLN A 225 7.61 21.27 13.55
N PRO A 226 6.36 21.43 14.06
CA PRO A 226 6.09 21.23 15.47
C PRO A 226 6.24 19.73 15.77
N GLY A 227 7.17 19.40 16.66
CA GLY A 227 7.47 18.01 17.02
C GLY A 227 6.24 17.19 17.44
N LYS A 228 6.39 15.87 17.38
CA LYS A 228 5.34 14.89 17.72
C LYS A 228 4.73 15.17 19.10
N GLY A 229 3.45 15.56 19.12
CA GLY A 229 2.65 15.66 20.34
C GLY A 229 2.09 14.31 20.81
N ASP A 230 1.40 14.32 21.95
CA ASP A 230 0.73 13.12 22.47
C ASP A 230 -0.36 12.61 21.50
N SER A 231 -0.51 11.29 21.45
CA SER A 231 -1.56 10.64 20.65
C SER A 231 -2.94 11.05 21.15
N HIS A 232 -3.77 11.56 20.23
CA HIS A 232 -5.10 12.05 20.56
C HIS A 232 -6.04 10.95 21.08
N ASN A 233 -6.02 9.77 20.45
CA ASN A 233 -6.96 8.70 20.77
C ASN A 233 -6.36 7.31 20.48
N VAL A 234 -5.97 6.61 21.54
CA VAL A 234 -5.39 5.26 21.46
C VAL A 234 -6.39 4.21 20.97
N GLU A 235 -7.69 4.40 21.22
CA GLU A 235 -8.75 3.50 20.72
C GLU A 235 -8.85 3.58 19.19
N ASN A 236 -8.70 4.77 18.60
CA ASN A 236 -8.63 4.94 17.15
C ASN A 236 -7.39 4.25 16.55
N VAL A 237 -6.24 4.29 17.25
CA VAL A 237 -5.04 3.55 16.82
C VAL A 237 -5.31 2.06 16.79
N LEU A 238 -5.94 1.53 17.83
CA LEU A 238 -6.30 0.11 17.91
C LEU A 238 -7.30 -0.29 16.82
N LEU A 239 -8.40 0.45 16.67
CA LEU A 239 -9.42 0.17 15.64
C LEU A 239 -8.84 0.28 14.23
N GLY A 240 -8.03 1.31 13.97
CA GLY A 240 -7.31 1.47 12.71
C GLY A 240 -6.42 0.28 12.40
N THR A 241 -5.64 -0.17 13.39
CA THR A 241 -4.77 -1.35 13.27
C THR A 241 -5.56 -2.63 12.97
N LEU A 242 -6.71 -2.85 13.61
CA LEU A 242 -7.55 -4.01 13.37
C LEU A 242 -8.12 -4.01 11.94
N LEU A 243 -8.58 -2.86 11.44
CA LEU A 243 -9.06 -2.74 10.06
C LEU A 243 -7.93 -2.93 9.05
N LEU A 244 -6.75 -2.37 9.31
CA LEU A 244 -5.55 -2.60 8.51
C LEU A 244 -5.21 -4.09 8.45
N TRP A 245 -5.22 -4.78 9.59
CA TRP A 245 -4.91 -6.21 9.67
C TRP A 245 -5.93 -7.05 8.89
N ILE A 246 -7.22 -6.84 9.10
CA ILE A 246 -8.29 -7.55 8.38
C ILE A 246 -8.16 -7.30 6.86
N GLY A 247 -7.98 -6.03 6.47
CA GLY A 247 -7.80 -5.66 5.08
C GLY A 247 -6.55 -6.27 4.45
N TRP A 248 -5.47 -6.43 5.22
CA TRP A 248 -4.22 -7.04 4.77
C TRP A 248 -4.36 -8.50 4.34
N LEU A 249 -5.38 -9.20 4.85
CA LEU A 249 -5.71 -10.56 4.37
C LEU A 249 -6.15 -10.54 2.90
N GLY A 250 -6.91 -9.52 2.48
CA GLY A 250 -7.23 -9.30 1.07
C GLY A 250 -6.06 -8.74 0.27
N PHE A 251 -5.24 -7.88 0.89
CA PHE A 251 -4.04 -7.31 0.27
C PHE A 251 -3.03 -8.42 -0.12
N ASN A 252 -2.59 -9.22 0.83
CA ASN A 252 -1.66 -10.31 0.56
C ASN A 252 -2.37 -11.52 -0.06
N GLY A 253 -3.49 -11.98 0.51
CA GLY A 253 -4.18 -13.16 0.00
C GLY A 253 -4.73 -13.00 -1.42
N GLY A 254 -5.23 -11.80 -1.77
CA GLY A 254 -5.68 -11.47 -3.12
C GLY A 254 -4.54 -11.40 -4.14
N SER A 255 -3.30 -11.17 -3.71
CA SER A 255 -2.12 -11.13 -4.59
C SER A 255 -1.72 -12.50 -5.14
N ALA A 256 -2.36 -13.58 -4.69
CA ALA A 256 -2.29 -14.90 -5.34
C ALA A 256 -3.22 -15.04 -6.57
N LEU A 257 -3.99 -13.98 -6.90
CA LEU A 257 -4.86 -13.85 -8.09
C LEU A 257 -5.93 -14.94 -8.24
N GLY A 258 -6.35 -15.55 -7.15
CA GLY A 258 -7.40 -16.57 -7.15
C GLY A 258 -7.60 -17.23 -5.79
N ALA A 259 -8.68 -18.00 -5.67
CA ALA A 259 -9.03 -18.79 -4.50
C ALA A 259 -8.25 -20.12 -4.50
N ASN A 260 -6.95 -20.05 -4.23
CA ASN A 260 -6.03 -21.19 -4.30
C ASN A 260 -5.22 -21.39 -2.99
N LEU A 261 -4.47 -22.50 -2.90
CA LEU A 261 -3.72 -22.83 -1.68
C LEU A 261 -2.58 -21.82 -1.39
N ARG A 262 -2.05 -21.15 -2.42
CA ARG A 262 -1.08 -20.07 -2.25
C ARG A 262 -1.72 -18.84 -1.58
N ALA A 263 -2.96 -18.50 -1.93
CA ALA A 263 -3.74 -17.45 -1.25
C ALA A 263 -3.92 -17.75 0.24
N VAL A 264 -4.27 -19.00 0.57
CA VAL A 264 -4.42 -19.46 1.97
C VAL A 264 -3.09 -19.34 2.71
N SER A 265 -1.99 -19.82 2.10
CA SER A 265 -0.65 -19.70 2.70
C SER A 265 -0.25 -18.23 2.93
N ALA A 266 -0.59 -17.33 2.00
CA ALA A 266 -0.34 -15.90 2.14
C ALA A 266 -1.15 -15.27 3.29
N CYS A 267 -2.42 -15.62 3.44
CA CYS A 267 -3.25 -15.16 4.57
C CYS A 267 -2.68 -15.61 5.92
N ILE A 268 -2.27 -16.87 6.04
CA ILE A 268 -1.65 -17.41 7.26
C ILE A 268 -0.33 -16.68 7.55
N SER A 269 0.52 -16.51 6.52
CA SER A 269 1.81 -15.82 6.66
C SER A 269 1.62 -14.38 7.15
N THR A 270 0.62 -13.70 6.60
CA THR A 270 0.25 -12.33 6.96
C THR A 270 -0.16 -12.23 8.43
N HIS A 271 -1.07 -13.11 8.87
CA HIS A 271 -1.56 -13.12 10.25
C HIS A 271 -0.45 -13.44 11.25
N LEU A 272 0.35 -14.47 10.99
CA LEU A 272 1.42 -14.89 11.89
C LEU A 272 2.55 -13.86 12.00
N SER A 273 2.93 -13.22 10.89
CA SER A 273 3.93 -12.13 10.91
C SER A 273 3.45 -10.92 11.72
N ALA A 274 2.18 -10.52 11.57
CA ALA A 274 1.57 -9.45 12.34
C ALA A 274 1.55 -9.76 13.85
N CYS A 275 1.12 -10.97 14.23
CA CYS A 275 1.16 -11.43 15.62
C CYS A 275 2.59 -11.36 16.19
N ALA A 276 3.56 -11.89 15.45
CA ALA A 276 4.94 -11.91 15.90
C ALA A 276 5.56 -10.52 16.03
N GLY A 277 5.30 -9.62 15.07
CA GLY A 277 5.78 -8.23 15.13
C GLY A 277 5.18 -7.46 16.31
N GLY A 278 3.87 -7.56 16.52
CA GLY A 278 3.18 -6.88 17.63
C GLY A 278 3.65 -7.36 18.99
N VAL A 279 3.76 -8.68 19.19
CA VAL A 279 4.33 -9.25 20.42
C VAL A 279 5.79 -8.82 20.60
N THR A 280 6.59 -8.82 19.52
CA THR A 280 8.01 -8.45 19.59
C THR A 280 8.21 -7.02 20.07
N LEU A 281 7.54 -6.02 19.48
CA LEU A 281 7.69 -4.63 19.95
C LEU A 281 7.13 -4.42 21.36
N CYS A 282 5.99 -5.05 21.67
CA CYS A 282 5.42 -4.93 23.01
C CYS A 282 6.36 -5.50 24.09
N LEU A 283 6.99 -6.65 23.83
CA LEU A 283 7.99 -7.24 24.71
C LEU A 283 9.27 -6.39 24.75
N LEU A 284 9.79 -5.98 23.58
CA LEU A 284 11.00 -5.17 23.47
C LEU A 284 10.87 -3.89 24.28
N ARG A 285 9.75 -3.15 24.16
CA ARG A 285 9.52 -1.94 24.96
C ARG A 285 9.48 -2.26 26.46
N SER A 286 8.80 -3.34 26.83
CA SER A 286 8.67 -3.77 28.23
C SER A 286 10.01 -4.11 28.89
N ILE A 287 10.98 -4.62 28.11
CA ILE A 287 12.32 -4.99 28.60
C ILE A 287 13.39 -3.94 28.29
N SER A 288 13.10 -2.96 27.43
CA SER A 288 14.07 -1.96 26.94
C SER A 288 14.73 -1.17 28.07
N GLY A 289 14.01 -0.87 29.14
CA GLY A 289 14.58 -0.22 30.31
C GLY A 289 15.62 -1.06 31.07
N TYR A 290 15.58 -2.39 30.95
CA TYR A 290 16.59 -3.29 31.50
C TYR A 290 17.81 -3.47 30.57
N ILE A 291 17.59 -3.44 29.26
CA ILE A 291 18.62 -3.70 28.24
C ILE A 291 19.37 -2.42 27.85
N TRP A 292 18.65 -1.30 27.76
CA TRP A 292 19.16 0.01 27.33
C TRP A 292 18.71 1.11 28.29
N PRO A 293 19.36 1.24 29.46
CA PRO A 293 19.09 2.34 30.37
C PRO A 293 19.44 3.66 29.67
N SER A 294 18.43 4.43 29.27
CA SER A 294 18.64 5.78 28.75
C SER A 294 19.18 6.68 29.87
N SER A 295 20.11 7.56 29.51
CA SER A 295 20.64 8.65 30.36
C SER A 295 19.63 9.77 30.62
N ASP A 296 18.50 9.74 29.92
CA ASP A 296 17.54 10.83 29.90
C ASP A 296 16.52 10.57 31.01
N GLY A 297 16.37 11.56 31.90
CA GLY A 297 15.81 11.36 33.24
C GLY A 297 14.38 10.83 33.31
N GLU A 298 13.60 10.79 32.22
CA GLU A 298 12.23 10.27 32.20
C GLU A 298 12.17 8.76 31.86
N HIS A 299 13.02 8.30 30.92
CA HIS A 299 13.20 6.86 30.63
C HIS A 299 13.95 6.16 31.77
N ALA A 300 14.93 6.82 32.39
CA ALA A 300 15.66 6.29 33.55
C ALA A 300 14.76 6.04 34.77
N ARG A 301 13.74 6.89 34.99
CA ARG A 301 12.83 6.79 36.15
C ARG A 301 11.82 5.64 36.06
N ASN A 302 11.55 5.13 34.86
CA ASN A 302 10.57 4.05 34.60
C ASN A 302 11.21 2.78 34.01
N ALA A 303 12.54 2.72 33.90
CA ALA A 303 13.30 1.65 33.26
C ALA A 303 13.06 0.24 33.86
N HIS A 304 12.51 0.16 35.08
CA HIS A 304 12.26 -1.10 35.79
C HIS A 304 10.78 -1.46 35.90
N VAL A 305 9.90 -0.85 35.11
CA VAL A 305 8.47 -1.16 35.10
C VAL A 305 8.11 -1.86 33.80
N PHE A 306 7.77 -3.14 33.89
CA PHE A 306 7.22 -3.89 32.76
C PHE A 306 5.84 -3.28 32.40
N ARG A 307 5.69 -2.75 31.18
CA ARG A 307 4.45 -2.10 30.72
C ARG A 307 4.00 -2.68 29.38
N TRP A 308 2.83 -3.31 29.38
CA TRP A 308 2.15 -3.70 28.14
C TRP A 308 1.64 -2.44 27.43
N SER A 309 2.22 -2.10 26.28
CA SER A 309 1.81 -0.95 25.47
C SER A 309 1.04 -1.40 24.25
N ILE A 310 -0.22 -0.98 24.18
CA ILE A 310 -1.07 -1.24 23.02
C ILE A 310 -0.56 -0.53 21.76
N LEU A 311 0.04 0.66 21.90
CA LEU A 311 0.63 1.40 20.78
C LEU A 311 1.82 0.64 20.18
N GLU A 312 2.68 0.08 21.02
CA GLU A 312 3.83 -0.71 20.57
C GLU A 312 3.38 -2.00 19.90
N PHE A 313 2.35 -2.66 20.45
CA PHE A 313 1.74 -3.82 19.79
C PHE A 313 1.19 -3.46 18.42
N CYS A 314 0.46 -2.33 18.31
CA CYS A 314 -0.11 -1.88 17.05
C CYS A 314 0.98 -1.56 16.01
N ASN A 315 1.99 -0.78 16.39
CA ASN A 315 3.14 -0.47 15.51
C ASN A 315 3.86 -1.74 15.08
N GLY A 316 4.10 -2.68 16.01
CA GLY A 316 4.79 -3.93 15.72
C GLY A 316 3.98 -4.82 14.78
N ALA A 317 2.66 -4.85 14.95
CA ALA A 317 1.78 -5.58 14.05
C ALA A 317 1.84 -5.01 12.63
N VAL A 318 1.77 -3.67 12.48
CA VAL A 318 1.93 -3.00 11.18
C VAL A 318 3.29 -3.30 10.56
N VAL A 319 4.39 -3.21 11.31
CA VAL A 319 5.73 -3.55 10.81
C VAL A 319 5.80 -5.02 10.34
N GLY A 320 5.21 -5.94 11.09
CA GLY A 320 5.14 -7.35 10.69
C GLY A 320 4.33 -7.58 9.42
N LEU A 321 3.21 -6.86 9.25
CA LEU A 321 2.40 -6.88 8.03
C LEU A 321 3.17 -6.32 6.83
N VAL A 322 3.89 -5.21 7.00
CA VAL A 322 4.75 -4.64 5.96
C VAL A 322 5.85 -5.61 5.57
N CYS A 323 6.61 -6.15 6.53
CA CYS A 323 7.76 -6.98 6.23
C CYS A 323 7.40 -8.26 5.47
N ILE A 324 6.25 -8.88 5.76
CA ILE A 324 5.81 -10.10 5.07
C ILE A 324 5.18 -9.82 3.70
N THR A 325 4.76 -8.58 3.41
CA THR A 325 4.06 -8.22 2.17
C THR A 325 4.76 -8.68 0.87
N PRO A 326 6.07 -8.43 0.65
CA PRO A 326 6.74 -8.93 -0.56
C PRO A 326 6.89 -10.46 -0.58
N ALA A 327 6.74 -11.13 0.56
CA ALA A 327 7.09 -12.53 0.77
C ALA A 327 5.88 -13.48 0.91
N ALA A 328 4.69 -12.98 1.23
CA ALA A 328 3.61 -13.77 1.83
C ALA A 328 3.20 -15.02 1.02
N GLY A 329 3.23 -14.92 -0.31
CA GLY A 329 2.95 -16.05 -1.23
C GLY A 329 4.20 -16.75 -1.79
N TYR A 330 5.39 -16.48 -1.26
CA TYR A 330 6.66 -17.06 -1.70
C TYR A 330 7.40 -17.81 -0.58
N VAL A 331 7.11 -17.53 0.70
CA VAL A 331 7.80 -18.16 1.83
C VAL A 331 6.92 -19.19 2.55
N PRO A 332 7.50 -20.24 3.14
CA PRO A 332 6.74 -21.16 3.98
C PRO A 332 6.06 -20.40 5.12
N HIS A 333 4.75 -20.53 5.28
CA HIS A 333 3.98 -19.81 6.30
C HIS A 333 4.48 -20.08 7.73
N GLN A 334 5.14 -21.22 7.96
CA GLN A 334 5.76 -21.60 9.23
C GLN A 334 6.89 -20.65 9.65
N ILE A 335 7.60 -20.04 8.70
CA ILE A 335 8.69 -19.09 9.00
C ILE A 335 8.23 -17.63 8.97
N SER A 336 6.98 -17.36 8.58
CA SER A 336 6.45 -15.99 8.54
C SER A 336 6.51 -15.22 9.88
N PRO A 337 6.45 -15.84 11.09
CA PRO A 337 6.73 -15.11 12.33
C PRO A 337 8.10 -14.44 12.36
N LEU A 338 9.12 -15.00 11.69
CA LEU A 338 10.46 -14.41 11.66
C LEU A 338 10.47 -13.04 10.97
N PHE A 339 9.62 -12.83 9.96
CA PHE A 339 9.49 -11.53 9.30
C PHE A 339 8.98 -10.47 10.28
N GLY A 340 7.99 -10.83 11.10
CA GLY A 340 7.48 -9.99 12.17
C GLY A 340 8.54 -9.65 13.22
N VAL A 341 9.26 -10.65 13.72
CA VAL A 341 10.31 -10.46 14.73
C VAL A 341 11.46 -9.60 14.18
N ILE A 342 12.02 -9.97 13.03
CA ILE A 342 13.17 -9.27 12.44
C ILE A 342 12.78 -7.85 12.05
N GLY A 343 11.62 -7.69 11.42
CA GLY A 343 11.07 -6.38 11.06
C GLY A 343 10.91 -5.46 12.26
N ALA A 344 10.24 -5.94 13.31
CA ALA A 344 10.03 -5.21 14.55
C ALA A 344 11.36 -4.80 15.21
N LEU A 345 12.29 -5.74 15.38
CA LEU A 345 13.60 -5.45 15.95
C LEU A 345 14.36 -4.40 15.13
N PHE A 346 14.43 -4.56 13.82
CA PHE A 346 15.17 -3.65 12.95
C PHE A 346 14.54 -2.25 12.93
N CYS A 347 13.23 -2.16 12.71
CA CYS A 347 12.52 -0.89 12.66
C CYS A 347 12.58 -0.15 14.00
N SER A 348 12.55 -0.86 15.14
CA SER A 348 12.66 -0.23 16.46
C SER A 348 13.93 0.61 16.62
N GLN A 349 15.05 0.14 16.05
CA GLN A 349 16.34 0.84 16.12
C GLN A 349 16.39 2.07 15.22
N LEU A 350 15.53 2.15 14.22
CA LEU A 350 15.47 3.23 13.26
C LEU A 350 14.38 4.27 13.58
N THR A 351 13.51 4.00 14.56
CA THR A 351 12.47 4.94 15.02
C THR A 351 12.98 6.38 15.26
N PRO A 352 14.20 6.61 15.81
CA PRO A 352 14.74 7.97 15.95
C PRO A 352 14.80 8.75 14.62
N ILE A 353 14.98 8.09 13.47
CA ILE A 353 14.95 8.74 12.15
C ILE A 353 13.58 9.37 11.88
N SER A 354 12.49 8.67 12.23
CA SER A 354 11.14 9.23 12.06
C SER A 354 10.89 10.39 13.03
N GLU A 355 11.49 10.37 14.23
CA GLU A 355 11.40 11.46 15.21
C GLU A 355 12.17 12.70 14.73
N ASP A 356 13.41 12.53 14.26
CA ASP A 356 14.26 13.61 13.75
C ASP A 356 13.73 14.26 12.46
N LEU A 357 12.88 13.55 11.71
CA LEU A 357 12.28 14.00 10.46
C LEU A 357 10.79 14.33 10.57
N ASP A 358 10.26 14.39 11.79
CA ASP A 358 8.85 14.70 12.12
C ASP A 358 7.83 13.83 11.35
N ASP A 359 8.20 12.58 11.08
CA ASP A 359 7.32 11.55 10.55
C ASP A 359 6.46 10.98 11.68
N THR A 360 5.39 11.70 11.99
CA THR A 360 4.48 11.44 13.14
C THR A 360 3.97 10.00 13.19
N HIS A 361 3.67 9.41 12.02
CA HIS A 361 3.09 8.07 11.90
C HIS A 361 4.14 6.97 11.71
N GLY A 362 5.42 7.30 11.61
CA GLY A 362 6.50 6.34 11.40
C GLY A 362 6.51 5.70 10.01
N ILE A 363 5.99 6.37 8.97
CA ILE A 363 5.89 5.82 7.62
C ILE A 363 7.27 5.54 7.00
N ILE A 364 8.25 6.41 7.25
CA ILE A 364 9.63 6.24 6.77
C ILE A 364 10.21 4.93 7.29
N VAL A 365 10.06 4.69 8.59
CA VAL A 365 10.64 3.52 9.26
C VAL A 365 9.78 2.27 9.04
N PHE A 366 8.50 2.32 9.40
CA PHE A 366 7.63 1.15 9.39
C PHE A 366 7.33 0.66 7.98
N HIS A 367 7.14 1.56 7.01
CA HIS A 367 6.87 1.19 5.62
C HIS A 367 8.13 1.21 4.75
N GLY A 368 8.93 2.28 4.81
CA GLY A 368 10.16 2.38 4.01
C GLY A 368 11.19 1.32 4.37
N PHE A 369 11.72 1.37 5.60
CA PHE A 369 12.71 0.40 6.06
C PHE A 369 12.11 -0.99 6.33
N GLY A 370 10.88 -1.07 6.83
CA GLY A 370 10.16 -2.34 6.96
C GLY A 370 9.99 -3.07 5.61
N GLY A 371 9.62 -2.34 4.56
CA GLY A 371 9.52 -2.88 3.21
C GLY A 371 10.87 -3.35 2.67
N LEU A 372 11.95 -2.59 2.93
CA LEU A 372 13.31 -2.98 2.56
C LEU A 372 13.75 -4.29 3.25
N VAL A 373 13.51 -4.41 4.56
CA VAL A 373 13.76 -5.65 5.30
C VAL A 373 12.97 -6.80 4.68
N GLY A 374 11.67 -6.59 4.41
CA GLY A 374 10.83 -7.59 3.75
C GLY A 374 11.39 -8.06 2.40
N MET A 375 11.84 -7.13 1.55
CA MET A 375 12.45 -7.44 0.25
C MET A 375 13.71 -8.29 0.39
N VAL A 376 14.60 -7.94 1.32
CA VAL A 376 15.83 -8.70 1.60
C VAL A 376 15.50 -10.11 2.10
N LEU A 377 14.60 -10.22 3.08
CA LEU A 377 14.19 -11.51 3.64
C LEU A 377 13.50 -12.38 2.57
N THR A 378 12.71 -11.79 1.67
CA THR A 378 12.11 -12.50 0.52
C THR A 378 13.18 -13.11 -0.38
N GLY A 379 14.22 -12.35 -0.71
CA GLY A 379 15.31 -12.84 -1.56
C GLY A 379 16.08 -14.01 -0.95
N PHE A 380 16.11 -14.10 0.39
CA PHE A 380 16.68 -15.23 1.09
C PHE A 380 15.71 -16.41 1.17
N PHE A 381 14.50 -16.18 1.68
CA PHE A 381 13.59 -17.23 2.12
C PHE A 381 12.60 -17.73 1.06
N ALA A 382 12.51 -17.11 -0.11
CA ALA A 382 11.57 -17.53 -1.16
C ALA A 382 11.80 -18.98 -1.59
N ARG A 383 10.71 -19.70 -1.84
CA ARG A 383 10.68 -21.14 -2.10
C ARG A 383 9.86 -21.48 -3.35
N LYS A 384 10.44 -22.30 -4.23
CA LYS A 384 9.77 -22.82 -5.44
C LYS A 384 8.49 -23.58 -5.12
N ASP A 385 8.55 -24.45 -4.12
CA ASP A 385 7.43 -25.30 -3.72
C ASP A 385 6.26 -24.49 -3.16
N VAL A 386 6.53 -23.38 -2.47
CA VAL A 386 5.49 -22.47 -1.97
C VAL A 386 4.86 -21.68 -3.11
N ALA A 387 5.66 -21.16 -4.04
CA ALA A 387 5.14 -20.47 -5.21
C ALA A 387 4.24 -21.41 -6.06
N ARG A 388 4.59 -22.70 -6.17
CA ARG A 388 3.83 -23.70 -6.93
C ARG A 388 2.55 -24.17 -6.23
N LEU A 389 2.21 -23.69 -5.03
CA LEU A 389 0.95 -24.04 -4.34
C LEU A 389 -0.31 -23.64 -5.11
N ASP A 390 -0.17 -22.69 -6.04
CA ASP A 390 -1.24 -22.29 -6.94
C ASP A 390 -1.37 -23.22 -8.16
N GLY A 391 -0.39 -24.09 -8.38
CA GLY A 391 -0.36 -25.11 -9.42
C GLY A 391 0.39 -24.70 -10.69
N PHE A 392 0.92 -23.47 -10.77
CA PHE A 392 1.47 -22.95 -12.02
C PHE A 392 2.57 -21.88 -11.89
N THR A 393 2.59 -21.09 -10.82
CA THR A 393 3.61 -20.07 -10.66
C THR A 393 4.98 -20.73 -10.52
N ASN A 394 5.91 -20.34 -11.37
CA ASN A 394 7.26 -20.84 -11.39
C ASN A 394 8.23 -19.70 -11.09
N ILE A 395 9.05 -19.89 -10.07
CA ILE A 395 10.13 -18.98 -9.70
C ILE A 395 11.45 -19.74 -9.62
N MET A 396 12.57 -19.02 -9.63
CA MET A 396 13.89 -19.63 -9.38
C MET A 396 14.13 -19.91 -7.89
N GLY A 397 13.25 -19.43 -7.01
CA GLY A 397 13.42 -19.48 -5.55
C GLY A 397 14.38 -18.41 -5.04
N GLY A 398 14.59 -18.36 -3.73
CA GLY A 398 15.55 -17.47 -3.08
C GLY A 398 16.88 -18.15 -2.77
N GLY A 399 17.66 -17.54 -1.88
CA GLY A 399 18.89 -18.13 -1.33
C GLY A 399 18.68 -19.53 -0.73
N TRP A 400 17.52 -19.80 -0.12
CA TRP A 400 17.17 -21.12 0.42
C TRP A 400 17.11 -22.20 -0.67
N ASP A 401 16.70 -21.85 -1.89
CA ASP A 401 16.74 -22.78 -3.04
C ASP A 401 18.08 -22.79 -3.78
N GLY A 402 19.12 -22.19 -3.20
CA GLY A 402 20.45 -22.05 -3.80
C GLY A 402 20.54 -20.93 -4.84
N HIS A 403 19.48 -20.15 -5.06
CA HIS A 403 19.46 -19.02 -5.99
C HIS A 403 19.88 -17.71 -5.30
N TRP A 404 21.15 -17.62 -4.92
CA TRP A 404 21.70 -16.45 -4.21
C TRP A 404 21.64 -15.14 -4.99
N ALA A 405 21.56 -15.21 -6.32
CA ALA A 405 21.38 -14.02 -7.16
C ALA A 405 20.05 -13.29 -6.87
N GLN A 406 19.03 -13.98 -6.32
CA GLN A 406 17.76 -13.37 -5.95
C GLN A 406 17.95 -12.19 -4.99
N LEU A 407 18.83 -12.32 -4.00
CA LEU A 407 19.12 -11.24 -3.04
C LEU A 407 19.57 -9.96 -3.74
N GLY A 408 20.44 -10.07 -4.74
CA GLY A 408 20.91 -8.94 -5.53
C GLY A 408 19.78 -8.24 -6.27
N TRP A 409 18.86 -9.01 -6.87
CA TRP A 409 17.70 -8.47 -7.58
C TRP A 409 16.70 -7.80 -6.63
N GLN A 410 16.41 -8.40 -5.47
CA GLN A 410 15.53 -7.79 -4.46
C GLN A 410 16.07 -6.44 -3.97
N VAL A 411 17.38 -6.38 -3.67
CA VAL A 411 18.02 -5.13 -3.21
C VAL A 411 18.04 -4.10 -4.33
N ALA A 412 18.33 -4.51 -5.57
CA ALA A 412 18.31 -3.60 -6.72
C ALA A 412 16.93 -2.97 -6.95
N ASP A 413 15.86 -3.76 -6.85
CA ASP A 413 14.49 -3.26 -6.98
C ASP A 413 14.10 -2.33 -5.82
N ALA A 414 14.36 -2.74 -4.58
CA ALA A 414 14.07 -1.94 -3.40
C ALA A 414 14.77 -0.57 -3.45
N LEU A 415 16.06 -0.53 -3.80
CA LEU A 415 16.83 0.70 -3.91
C LEU A 415 16.41 1.54 -5.13
N ALA A 416 16.07 0.91 -6.26
CA ALA A 416 15.57 1.64 -7.43
C ALA A 416 14.21 2.31 -7.13
N GLY A 417 13.28 1.60 -6.49
CA GLY A 417 11.99 2.14 -6.06
C GLY A 417 12.16 3.27 -5.05
N MET A 418 13.03 3.09 -4.04
CA MET A 418 13.35 4.13 -3.06
C MET A 418 13.94 5.38 -3.71
N ALA A 419 14.95 5.22 -4.57
CA ALA A 419 15.62 6.33 -5.24
C ALA A 419 14.67 7.09 -6.17
N TRP A 420 13.84 6.37 -6.93
CA TRP A 420 12.84 6.98 -7.82
C TRP A 420 11.78 7.75 -7.03
N ALA A 421 11.17 7.10 -6.04
CA ALA A 421 10.12 7.71 -5.24
C ALA A 421 10.64 8.95 -4.51
N PHE A 422 11.83 8.89 -3.90
CA PHE A 422 12.44 10.05 -3.26
C PHE A 422 12.72 11.18 -4.26
N THR A 423 13.43 10.88 -5.35
CA THR A 423 13.91 11.90 -6.29
C THR A 423 12.77 12.59 -7.02
N ILE A 424 11.81 11.82 -7.56
CA ILE A 424 10.68 12.39 -8.30
C ILE A 424 9.74 13.13 -7.35
N THR A 425 9.57 12.67 -6.11
CA THR A 425 8.80 13.43 -5.10
C THR A 425 9.41 14.81 -4.86
N ILE A 426 10.73 14.92 -4.65
CA ILE A 426 11.41 16.21 -4.51
C ILE A 426 11.21 17.09 -5.75
N ILE A 427 11.33 16.52 -6.95
CA ILE A 427 11.11 17.28 -8.19
C ILE A 427 9.67 17.82 -8.27
N ILE A 428 8.66 17.02 -7.91
CA ILE A 428 7.27 17.46 -7.90
C ILE A 428 7.06 18.58 -6.87
N LEU A 429 7.60 18.44 -5.66
CA LEU A 429 7.48 19.46 -4.61
C LEU A 429 8.11 20.78 -5.05
N LEU A 430 9.32 20.75 -5.61
CA LEU A 430 9.99 21.92 -6.19
C LEU A 430 9.19 22.55 -7.35
N ALA A 431 8.60 21.73 -8.21
CA ALA A 431 7.80 22.20 -9.34
C ALA A 431 6.48 22.86 -8.89
N LEU A 432 5.90 22.41 -7.77
CA LEU A 432 4.68 22.98 -7.20
C LEU A 432 4.93 24.26 -6.40
N GLU A 433 6.16 24.49 -5.92
CA GLU A 433 6.52 25.62 -5.07
C GLU A 433 6.07 27.00 -5.61
N PRO A 434 6.27 27.36 -6.90
CA PRO A 434 5.85 28.67 -7.41
C PRO A 434 4.32 28.86 -7.39
N VAL A 435 3.58 27.79 -7.69
CA VAL A 435 2.11 27.78 -7.67
C VAL A 435 1.61 27.92 -6.22
N MET A 436 2.26 27.23 -5.30
CA MET A 436 1.95 27.28 -3.87
C MET A 436 2.26 28.65 -3.26
N TYR A 437 3.39 29.27 -3.63
CA TYR A 437 3.78 30.61 -3.20
C TYR A 437 2.75 31.67 -3.63
N PHE A 438 2.31 31.63 -4.89
CA PHE A 438 1.33 32.58 -5.41
C PHE A 438 -0.02 32.48 -4.67
N ALA A 439 -0.46 31.25 -4.36
CA ALA A 439 -1.66 30.99 -3.57
C ALA A 439 -1.54 31.45 -2.11
N ARG A 440 -0.35 31.33 -1.48
CA ARG A 440 -0.07 31.85 -0.12
C ARG A 440 -0.15 33.39 -0.09
N SER A 441 0.44 34.08 -1.06
CA SER A 441 0.50 35.56 -1.12
C SER A 441 -0.86 36.27 -1.24
N LYS A 442 -1.87 35.62 -1.85
CA LYS A 442 -3.23 36.18 -1.98
C LYS A 442 -4.03 36.07 -0.68
N ARG A 443 -3.79 35.04 0.13
CA ARG A 443 -4.54 34.80 1.37
C ARG A 443 -3.95 35.51 2.58
N ALA A 444 -2.63 35.68 2.65
CA ALA A 444 -1.99 36.56 3.65
C ALA A 444 -2.53 38.00 3.56
N ARG A 445 -2.85 38.48 2.34
CA ARG A 445 -3.54 39.76 2.12
C ARG A 445 -4.95 39.80 2.70
N TYR A 446 -5.67 38.67 2.75
CA TYR A 446 -6.98 38.57 3.40
C TYR A 446 -6.86 38.51 4.93
N SER A 447 -5.88 37.79 5.49
CA SER A 447 -5.72 37.65 6.95
C SER A 447 -5.32 38.97 7.63
N THR A 448 -4.53 39.81 6.95
CA THR A 448 -4.22 41.16 7.44
C THR A 448 -5.43 42.09 7.45
N VAL A 449 -6.48 41.79 6.68
CA VAL A 449 -7.70 42.59 6.60
C VAL A 449 -8.71 42.21 7.70
N THR A 450 -8.71 40.94 8.16
CA THR A 450 -9.68 40.45 9.17
C THR A 450 -9.12 40.26 10.58
N GLY A 451 -7.79 40.33 10.78
CA GLY A 451 -7.17 40.27 12.12
C GLY A 451 -7.04 38.86 12.71
N ASP A 452 -7.48 37.82 12.01
CA ASP A 452 -7.39 36.43 12.47
C ASP A 452 -6.07 35.75 12.05
N LYS A 453 -5.42 35.07 13.00
CA LYS A 453 -4.29 34.16 12.73
C LYS A 453 -4.84 32.85 12.16
N LEU A 454 -4.92 32.78 10.83
CA LEU A 454 -5.37 31.59 10.08
C LEU A 454 -4.38 30.41 10.26
N THR A 455 -4.76 29.37 10.99
CA THR A 455 -4.18 28.02 10.84
C THR A 455 -5.01 27.23 9.83
N ASP A 456 -4.40 26.39 8.99
CA ASP A 456 -5.09 25.73 7.86
C ASP A 456 -6.26 24.77 8.28
N GLU A 457 -6.34 24.40 9.57
CA GLU A 457 -7.47 23.68 10.20
C GLU A 457 -8.81 24.44 10.09
N TRP A 458 -8.76 25.77 9.88
CA TRP A 458 -9.94 26.64 9.72
C TRP A 458 -10.91 26.12 8.65
N THR A 459 -10.43 25.53 7.54
CA THR A 459 -11.30 25.23 6.39
C THR A 459 -12.26 24.04 6.56
N MET A 460 -11.89 22.98 7.28
CA MET A 460 -12.79 21.82 7.47
C MET A 460 -13.76 22.02 8.63
N ARG A 461 -13.27 22.51 9.77
CA ARG A 461 -14.15 22.84 10.91
C ARG A 461 -15.13 23.96 10.53
N GLU A 462 -14.70 24.99 9.80
CA GLU A 462 -15.65 25.98 9.31
C GLU A 462 -16.57 25.48 8.22
N ALA A 463 -16.18 24.56 7.32
CA ALA A 463 -17.14 23.99 6.37
C ALA A 463 -18.30 23.31 7.11
N ILE A 464 -18.00 22.61 8.21
CA ILE A 464 -19.00 22.00 9.09
C ILE A 464 -19.76 23.08 9.87
N GLU A 465 -19.06 24.03 10.53
CA GLU A 465 -19.69 25.11 11.30
C GLU A 465 -20.51 26.09 10.43
N MET A 466 -20.15 26.30 9.16
CA MET A 466 -20.88 27.13 8.19
C MET A 466 -22.12 26.42 7.63
N LEU A 467 -22.09 25.08 7.55
CA LEU A 467 -23.28 24.27 7.25
C LEU A 467 -24.25 24.27 8.44
N ASP A 468 -23.72 24.23 9.67
CA ASP A 468 -24.51 24.20 10.90
C ASP A 468 -24.95 25.60 11.38
N ASN A 469 -24.35 26.69 10.88
CA ASN A 469 -24.62 28.06 11.35
C ASN A 469 -24.80 29.07 10.19
N PRO A 470 -26.03 29.22 9.65
CA PRO A 470 -26.32 30.08 8.48
C PRO A 470 -26.00 31.57 8.66
N THR A 471 -25.85 32.06 9.89
CA THR A 471 -25.61 33.48 10.21
C THR A 471 -24.17 33.93 9.94
N ARG A 472 -23.19 33.03 9.84
CA ARG A 472 -21.82 33.39 9.41
C ARG A 472 -21.70 33.66 7.90
N GLN A 473 -22.65 33.21 7.08
CA GLN A 473 -22.66 33.49 5.63
C GLN A 473 -22.91 34.96 5.29
N ALA A 474 -23.44 35.76 6.22
CA ALA A 474 -23.78 37.16 5.98
C ALA A 474 -22.59 38.13 6.15
N ILE A 475 -21.48 37.69 6.77
CA ILE A 475 -20.31 38.54 7.04
C ILE A 475 -19.28 38.49 5.90
N SER A 476 -19.43 37.56 4.94
CA SER A 476 -18.49 37.36 3.82
C SER A 476 -18.93 37.96 2.48
N ARG A 477 -19.98 38.79 2.44
CA ARG A 477 -20.41 39.53 1.24
C ARG A 477 -19.94 40.97 1.23
#